data_AF-A0A3N0GX70-F1
#
_entry.id   AF-A0A3N0GX70-F1
#
_cell.length_a   1.000
_cell.length_b   1.000
_cell.length_c   1.000
_cell.angle_alpha   90.00
_cell.angle_beta   90.00
_cell.angle_gamma   90.00
#
_symmetry.space_group_name_H-M   'P 1'
#
loop_
_entity.id
_entity.type
_entity.pdbx_description
1 polymer ?
#
loop_
_entity_poly.entity_id
_entity_poly.type
_entity_poly.pdbx_seq_one_letter_code
_entity_poly.pdbx_strand_id
1 'polypeptide(L)' 'MIRFVVWLLLLAALLYAVFWAIDRRNGPGRPPRTRQPRAPRPRGPLGPDDDEAFLRDLERRRRREHGDPPPG' A
#
# COMPACT_ATOMS: atom_id res chain seq x y z
N MET A 1 -20.54 33.34 8.91
CA MET A 1 -19.99 31.98 8.79
C MET A 1 -20.06 31.38 7.38
N ILE A 2 -21.13 31.59 6.61
CA ILE A 2 -21.33 30.96 5.29
C ILE A 2 -20.19 31.23 4.29
N ARG A 3 -19.65 32.46 4.27
CA ARG A 3 -18.51 32.82 3.37
C ARG A 3 -17.29 31.93 3.61
N PHE A 4 -17.01 31.59 4.87
CA PHE A 4 -15.90 30.70 5.23
C PHE A 4 -16.15 29.27 4.74
N VAL A 5 -17.40 28.79 4.88
CA VAL A 5 -17.81 27.47 4.38
C VAL A 5 -17.68 27.39 2.86
N VAL A 6 -18.07 28.45 2.14
CA VAL A 6 -17.91 28.53 0.68
C VAL A 6 -16.44 28.45 0.29
N TRP A 7 -15.56 29.21 0.97
CA TRP A 7 -14.13 29.14 0.72
C TRP A 7 -13.54 27.76 1.01
N LEU A 8 -13.97 27.11 2.09
CA LEU A 8 -13.54 25.76 2.43
C LEU A 8 -13.96 24.73 1.38
N LEU A 9 -15.20 24.82 0.88
CA LEU A 9 -15.71 23.96 -0.19
C LEU A 9 -14.95 24.17 -1.50
N LEU A 10 -14.66 25.42 -1.85
CA LEU A 10 -13.86 25.75 -3.03
C LEU A 10 -12.44 25.17 -2.93
N LEU A 11 -11.80 25.30 -1.77
CA LEU A 11 -10.49 24.71 -1.52
C LEU A 11 -10.52 23.18 -1.62
N ALA A 12 -11.53 22.54 -1.00
CA ALA A 12 -11.70 21.09 -1.07
C ALA A 12 -11.93 20.61 -2.51
N ALA A 13 -12.76 21.32 -3.29
CA ALA A 13 -13.00 21.02 -4.70
C ALA A 13 -11.74 21.18 -5.55
N LEU A 14 -10.94 22.22 -5.29
CA LEU A 14 -9.65 22.44 -5.96
C LEU A 14 -8.67 21.29 -5.69
N LEU A 15 -8.49 20.92 -4.43
CA LEU A 15 -7.61 19.81 -4.05
C LEU A 15 -8.10 18.50 -4.68
N TYR A 16 -9.40 18.22 -4.61
CA TYR A 16 -10.01 17.06 -5.25
C TYR A 16 -9.72 17.03 -6.76
N ALA A 17 -9.91 18.14 -7.47
CA ALA A 17 -9.64 18.23 -8.90
C ALA A 17 -8.16 17.99 -9.25
N VAL A 18 -7.24 18.48 -8.42
CA VAL A 18 -5.79 18.24 -8.58
C VAL A 18 -5.49 16.75 -8.42
N PHE A 19 -5.95 16.12 -7.34
CA PHE A 19 -5.74 14.69 -7.12
C PHE A 19 -6.42 13.83 -8.19
N TRP A 20 -7.62 14.20 -8.62
CA TRP A 20 -8.34 13.54 -9.70
C TRP A 20 -7.60 13.67 -11.05
N ALA A 21 -7.03 14.83 -11.35
CA ALA A 21 -6.25 15.02 -12.57
C ALA A 21 -4.94 14.23 -12.55
N ILE A 22 -4.29 14.12 -11.40
CA ILE A 22 -3.09 13.28 -11.22
C ILE A 22 -3.45 11.79 -11.35
N ASP A 23 -4.52 11.35 -10.70
CA ASP A 23 -5.01 9.97 -10.77
C ASP A 23 -5.41 9.58 -12.19
N ARG A 24 -6.12 10.47 -12.90
CA ARG A 24 -6.50 10.27 -14.31
C ARG A 24 -5.29 10.16 -15.25
N ARG A 25 -4.19 10.87 -14.98
CA ARG A 25 -2.94 10.79 -15.76
C ARG A 25 -2.15 9.51 -15.48
N ASN A 26 -2.31 8.92 -14.30
CA ASN A 26 -1.65 7.67 -13.90
C ASN A 26 -2.38 6.39 -14.36
N GLY A 27 -3.42 6.53 -15.20
CA GLY A 27 -4.14 5.44 -15.84
C GLY A 27 -5.28 4.85 -14.98
N PRO A 28 -6.31 4.24 -15.62
CA PRO A 28 -7.45 3.67 -14.93
C PRO A 28 -7.01 2.39 -14.20
N GLY A 29 -6.48 2.53 -12.99
CA GLY A 29 -5.78 1.44 -12.33
C GLY A 29 -5.94 1.35 -10.82
N ARG A 30 -6.54 2.31 -10.13
CA ARG A 30 -6.71 2.19 -8.67
C ARG A 30 -8.16 2.33 -8.20
N PRO A 31 -8.97 1.26 -8.31
CA PRO A 31 -10.17 1.15 -7.51
C PRO A 31 -9.82 1.16 -6.01
N PRO A 32 -10.78 1.51 -5.12
CA PRO A 32 -10.55 1.54 -3.68
C PRO A 32 -10.18 0.14 -3.19
N ARG A 33 -8.89 -0.07 -2.89
CA ARG A 33 -8.33 -1.20 -2.11
C ARG A 33 -9.14 -2.51 -2.12
N THR A 34 -9.49 -3.04 -3.28
CA THR A 34 -9.60 -4.48 -3.48
C THR A 34 -8.28 -4.93 -4.08
N ARG A 35 -7.63 -5.91 -3.42
CA ARG A 35 -6.36 -6.55 -3.80
C ARG A 35 -6.17 -6.59 -5.33
N GLN A 36 -5.38 -5.67 -5.88
CA GLN A 36 -4.76 -5.88 -7.18
C GLN A 36 -3.42 -6.58 -6.97
N PRO A 37 -3.08 -7.60 -7.78
CA PRO A 37 -1.75 -8.18 -7.75
C PRO A 37 -0.77 -7.10 -8.18
N ARG A 38 0.08 -6.70 -7.23
CA ARG A 38 1.12 -5.68 -7.41
C ARG A 38 1.95 -6.12 -8.62
N ALA A 39 1.91 -5.35 -9.72
CA ALA A 39 2.85 -5.51 -10.82
C ALA A 39 4.25 -5.65 -10.20
N PRO A 40 5.07 -6.64 -10.63
CA PRO A 40 6.37 -6.88 -10.03
C PRO A 40 7.20 -5.63 -10.26
N ARG A 41 7.31 -4.79 -9.21
CA ARG A 41 8.31 -3.74 -9.18
C ARG A 41 9.65 -4.46 -9.35
N PRO A 42 10.55 -3.97 -10.22
CA PRO A 42 11.90 -4.52 -10.29
C PRO A 42 12.42 -4.52 -8.85
N ARG A 43 12.57 -5.73 -8.29
CA ARG A 43 13.16 -5.88 -6.97
C ARG A 43 14.57 -5.36 -7.15
N GLY A 44 14.94 -4.32 -6.39
CA GLY A 44 16.32 -3.88 -6.32
C GLY A 44 17.22 -5.06 -5.91
N PRO A 45 18.54 -4.88 -5.90
CA PRO A 45 19.48 -5.92 -5.46
C PRO A 45 18.96 -6.53 -4.15
N LEU A 46 18.59 -7.81 -4.19
CA LEU A 46 18.04 -8.51 -3.04
C LEU A 46 19.21 -8.71 -2.08
N GLY A 47 19.14 -8.14 -0.88
CA GLY A 47 20.16 -8.36 0.13
C GLY A 47 20.21 -9.85 0.50
N PRO A 48 21.36 -10.37 0.97
CA PRO A 48 21.45 -11.73 1.50
C PRO A 48 20.40 -12.04 2.59
N ASP A 49 19.95 -11.02 3.32
CA ASP A 49 18.94 -11.13 4.39
C ASP A 49 17.48 -11.08 3.87
N ASP A 50 17.27 -10.69 2.61
CA ASP A 50 15.94 -10.55 1.98
C ASP A 50 15.56 -11.76 1.10
N ASP A 51 16.35 -12.82 1.13
CA ASP A 51 16.08 -14.04 0.37
C ASP A 51 14.94 -14.87 1.01
N GLU A 52 14.29 -15.70 0.20
CA GLU A 52 13.17 -16.51 0.69
C GLU A 52 13.62 -17.54 1.74
N ALA A 53 14.90 -17.92 1.74
CA ALA A 53 15.45 -18.91 2.67
C ALA A 53 15.61 -18.34 4.08
N PHE A 54 16.17 -17.13 4.21
CA PHE A 54 16.32 -16.41 5.47
C PHE A 54 14.96 -16.11 6.10
N LEU A 55 14.01 -15.60 5.31
CA LEU A 55 12.65 -15.33 5.78
C LEU A 55 11.94 -16.61 6.29
N ARG A 56 12.16 -17.76 5.64
CA ARG A 56 11.64 -19.05 6.10
C ARG A 56 12.29 -19.51 7.39
N ASP A 57 13.60 -19.30 7.57
CA ASP A 57 14.28 -19.68 8.82
C ASP A 57 13.82 -18.81 9.99
N LEU A 58 13.63 -17.50 9.76
CA LEU A 58 13.09 -16.58 10.77
C LEU A 58 11.67 -17.00 11.19
N GLU A 59 10.80 -17.32 10.24
CA GLU A 59 9.45 -17.79 10.53
C GLU A 59 9.45 -19.12 11.30
N ARG A 60 10.38 -20.05 10.98
CA ARG A 60 10.56 -21.30 11.74
C ARG A 60 11.01 -21.03 13.17
N ARG A 61 11.95 -20.11 13.38
CA ARG A 61 12.42 -19.71 14.72
C ARG A 61 11.30 -19.05 15.51
N ARG A 62 10.59 -18.09 14.91
CA ARG A 62 9.44 -17.41 15.50
C ARG A 62 8.37 -18.41 15.97
N ARG A 63 8.02 -19.40 15.15
CA ARG A 63 7.07 -20.47 15.54
C ARG A 63 7.54 -21.31 16.73
N ARG A 64 8.83 -21.65 16.77
CA ARG A 64 9.43 -22.39 17.90
C ARG A 64 9.41 -21.57 19.20
N GLU A 65 9.67 -20.27 19.11
CA GLU A 65 9.68 -19.36 20.25
C GLU A 65 8.27 -19.02 20.75
N HIS A 66 7.30 -18.87 19.86
CA HIS A 66 5.91 -18.55 20.22
C HIS A 66 5.01 -19.76 20.49
N GLY A 67 5.48 -21.00 20.26
CA GLY A 67 4.73 -22.21 20.57
C GLY A 67 3.44 -22.41 19.77
N ASP A 68 3.28 -21.72 18.64
CA ASP A 68 2.06 -21.81 17.82
C ASP A 68 1.94 -23.20 17.17
N PRO A 69 0.87 -23.97 17.44
CA PRO A 69 0.63 -25.24 16.77
C PRO A 69 0.35 -25.02 15.27
N PRO A 70 0.74 -25.96 14.39
CA PRO A 70 0.54 -25.82 12.96
C PRO A 70 -0.96 -25.71 12.63
N PRO A 71 -1.39 -24.83 11.72
CA PRO A 71 -2.73 -24.90 11.18
C PRO A 71 -2.86 -26.20 10.38
N GLY A 72 -3.77 -27.06 10.82
CA GLY A 72 -4.17 -28.28 10.12
C GLY A 72 -5.00 -28.01 8.88
#